data_AF-A0A5N5PP76-F1
#
_entry.id   AF-A0A5N5PP76-F1
#
_cell.length_a   1.000
_cell.length_b   1.000
_cell.length_c   1.000
_cell.angle_alpha   90.00
_cell.angle_beta   90.00
_cell.angle_gamma   90.00
#
_symmetry.space_group_name_H-M   'P 1'
#
loop_
_entity.id
_entity.type
_entity.pdbx_description
1 polymer ?
#
loop_
_entity_poly.entity_id
_entity_poly.type
_entity_poly.pdbx_seq_one_letter_code
_entity_poly.pdbx_strand_id
1 'polypeptide(L)'
;MDLKEKTVALARLLHKDCTQLLELYTTRESLPSNSVSGSQLVSIPPLTSQLSPSEKICFLHAALRACLRLLDQAITREDAIFPDTPEDEYTKQRKTVRERLEHLVLSTERLLVGGKRCDAEAKDLVDSEAFALKKWILQVLQDLVYWSNKTAETLQTLPALTAKKPVRTRRETRRMEARKLRK
;
A
#
# COMPACT_ATOMS: atom_id res chain seq x y z
N MET A 1 18.13 -8.67 5.83
CA MET A 1 17.25 -7.65 5.25
C MET A 1 16.05 -7.48 6.16
N ASP A 2 15.89 -6.26 6.68
CA ASP A 2 14.82 -5.90 7.62
C ASP A 2 13.43 -5.98 6.96
N LEU A 3 12.36 -6.23 7.73
CA LEU A 3 11.00 -6.37 7.17
C LEU A 3 10.57 -5.08 6.46
N LYS A 4 10.95 -3.90 6.98
CA LYS A 4 10.67 -2.62 6.34
C LYS A 4 11.36 -2.53 4.98
N GLU A 5 12.65 -2.89 4.91
CA GLU A 5 13.42 -2.86 3.67
C GLU A 5 12.82 -3.78 2.60
N LYS A 6 12.42 -5.00 2.99
CA LYS A 6 11.74 -5.94 2.08
C LYS A 6 10.42 -5.35 1.56
N THR A 7 9.65 -4.71 2.44
CA THR A 7 8.37 -4.07 2.08
C THR A 7 8.58 -2.88 1.14
N VAL A 8 9.63 -2.08 1.36
CA VAL A 8 10.01 -0.98 0.45
C VAL A 8 10.40 -1.52 -0.93
N ALA A 9 11.23 -2.57 -0.98
CA ALA A 9 11.62 -3.20 -2.23
C ALA A 9 10.41 -3.76 -2.99
N LEU A 10 9.48 -4.40 -2.29
CA LEU A 10 8.23 -4.90 -2.84
C LEU A 10 7.35 -3.77 -3.38
N ALA A 11 7.21 -2.66 -2.66
CA ALA A 11 6.44 -1.49 -3.11
C ALA A 11 7.02 -0.86 -4.38
N ARG A 12 8.36 -0.77 -4.49
CA ARG A 12 9.03 -0.28 -5.70
C ARG A 12 8.87 -1.21 -6.89
N LEU A 13 8.92 -2.52 -6.65
CA LEU A 13 8.67 -3.51 -7.69
C LEU A 13 7.23 -3.37 -8.19
N LEU A 14 6.25 -3.40 -7.28
CA LEU A 14 4.84 -3.20 -7.60
C LEU A 14 4.61 -1.89 -8.37
N HIS A 15 5.27 -0.80 -7.99
CA HIS A 15 5.15 0.47 -8.72
C HIS A 15 5.56 0.35 -10.19
N LYS A 16 6.69 -0.32 -10.48
CA LYS A 16 7.10 -0.58 -11.87
C LYS A 16 6.07 -1.42 -12.62
N ASP A 17 5.57 -2.47 -11.97
CA ASP A 17 4.59 -3.36 -12.58
C ASP A 17 3.26 -2.66 -12.87
N CYS A 18 2.82 -1.77 -11.96
CA CYS A 18 1.63 -0.94 -12.13
C CYS A 18 1.80 0.06 -13.27
N THR A 19 2.97 0.69 -13.40
CA THR A 19 3.26 1.62 -14.51
C THR A 19 3.22 0.87 -15.84
N GLN A 20 3.84 -0.30 -15.92
CA GLN A 20 3.77 -1.14 -17.11
C GLN A 20 2.34 -1.58 -17.42
N LEU A 21 1.55 -1.97 -16.41
CA LEU A 21 0.15 -2.34 -16.60
C LEU A 21 -0.69 -1.18 -17.15
N LEU A 22 -0.47 0.03 -16.64
CA LEU A 22 -1.13 1.24 -17.12
C LEU A 22 -0.77 1.53 -18.59
N GLU A 23 0.50 1.42 -18.95
CA GLU A 23 0.96 1.58 -20.34
C GLU A 23 0.32 0.55 -21.29
N LEU A 24 0.32 -0.73 -20.90
CA LEU A 24 -0.33 -1.81 -21.66
C LEU A 24 -1.82 -1.54 -21.85
N TYR A 25 -2.52 -1.11 -20.79
CA TYR A 25 -3.94 -0.80 -20.85
C TYR A 25 -4.25 0.38 -21.78
N THR A 26 -3.54 1.49 -21.61
CA THR A 26 -3.73 2.69 -22.45
C THR A 26 -3.46 2.42 -23.92
N THR A 27 -2.46 1.59 -24.22
CA THR A 27 -2.13 1.15 -25.59
C THR A 27 -3.23 0.27 -26.16
N ARG A 28 -3.66 -0.75 -25.39
CA ARG A 28 -4.71 -1.68 -25.78
C ARG A 28 -6.03 -0.98 -26.09
N GLU A 29 -6.39 0.01 -25.28
CA GLU A 29 -7.65 0.75 -25.40
C GLU A 29 -7.57 1.98 -26.31
N SER A 30 -6.38 2.30 -26.85
CA SER A 30 -6.13 3.52 -27.64
C SER A 30 -6.60 4.80 -26.92
N LEU A 31 -6.48 4.82 -25.58
CA LEU A 31 -6.93 5.95 -24.77
C LEU A 31 -5.89 7.08 -24.82
N PRO A 32 -6.31 8.35 -24.89
CA PRO A 32 -5.38 9.47 -24.83
C PRO A 32 -4.64 9.45 -23.48
N SER A 33 -3.32 9.60 -23.50
CA SER A 33 -2.46 9.61 -22.31
C SER A 33 -2.86 10.66 -21.27
N ASN A 34 -3.63 11.68 -21.68
CA ASN A 34 -4.06 12.81 -20.85
C ASN A 34 -5.55 12.74 -20.45
N SER A 35 -6.24 11.62 -20.69
CA SER A 35 -7.72 11.58 -20.69
C SER A 35 -8.39 11.61 -19.32
N VAL A 36 -7.66 11.58 -18.21
CA VAL A 36 -8.28 11.65 -16.88
C VAL A 36 -7.52 12.58 -15.93
N SER A 37 -7.84 13.87 -16.01
CA SER A 37 -7.75 14.78 -14.86
C SER A 37 -8.93 14.48 -13.94
N GLY A 38 -8.84 13.40 -13.17
CA GLY A 38 -9.85 12.99 -12.21
C GLY A 38 -9.23 12.85 -10.83
N SER A 39 -9.94 13.29 -9.79
CA SER A 39 -9.58 13.02 -8.40
C SER A 39 -9.25 11.54 -8.19
N GLN A 40 -8.28 11.24 -7.33
CA GLN A 40 -7.99 9.87 -6.90
C GLN A 40 -9.27 9.15 -6.47
N LEU A 41 -9.41 7.88 -6.85
CA LEU A 41 -10.52 7.05 -6.42
C LEU A 41 -10.40 6.72 -4.94
N VAL A 42 -9.17 6.49 -4.49
CA VAL A 42 -8.79 6.21 -3.11
C VAL A 42 -8.28 7.47 -2.44
N SER A 43 -8.94 7.86 -1.36
CA SER A 43 -8.59 9.01 -0.53
C SER A 43 -8.32 8.59 0.90
N ILE A 44 -7.26 9.15 1.49
CA ILE A 44 -6.92 9.02 2.90
C ILE A 44 -6.59 10.41 3.47
N PRO A 45 -6.63 10.57 4.80
CA PRO A 45 -6.10 11.77 5.44
C PRO A 45 -4.65 12.07 5.00
N PRO A 46 -4.27 13.35 4.81
CA PRO A 46 -2.92 13.72 4.42
C PRO A 46 -1.86 13.17 5.39
N LEU A 47 -0.81 12.54 4.83
CA LEU A 47 0.28 11.95 5.62
C LEU A 47 1.27 13.01 6.15
N THR A 48 0.79 13.90 7.01
CA THR A 48 1.58 15.03 7.52
C THR A 48 2.71 14.58 8.46
N SER A 49 3.67 15.45 8.72
CA SER A 49 4.74 15.21 9.70
C SER A 49 4.24 15.01 11.13
N GLN A 50 3.00 15.39 11.44
CA GLN A 50 2.40 15.25 12.76
C GLN A 50 1.95 13.80 13.04
N LEU A 51 1.69 13.01 12.00
CA LEU A 51 1.30 11.61 12.17
C LEU A 51 2.49 10.77 12.61
N SER A 52 2.26 9.89 13.59
CA SER A 52 3.24 8.90 14.01
C SER A 52 3.58 7.92 12.87
N PRO A 53 4.76 7.28 12.89
CA PRO A 53 5.11 6.24 11.92
C PRO A 53 4.04 5.15 11.78
N SER A 54 3.46 4.70 12.90
CA SER A 54 2.38 3.71 12.92
C SER A 54 1.10 4.20 12.25
N GLU A 55 0.74 5.49 12.39
CA GLU A 55 -0.43 6.07 11.72
C GLU A 55 -0.23 6.16 10.22
N LYS A 56 0.96 6.58 9.78
CA LYS A 56 1.29 6.64 8.36
C LYS A 56 1.18 5.26 7.71
N ILE A 57 1.71 4.22 8.36
CA ILE A 57 1.59 2.83 7.86
C ILE A 57 0.13 2.39 7.86
N CYS A 58 -0.65 2.76 8.87
CA CYS A 58 -2.06 2.40 8.98
C CYS A 58 -2.90 2.98 7.83
N PHE A 59 -2.73 4.26 7.51
CA PHE A 59 -3.43 4.86 6.37
C PHE A 59 -2.93 4.33 5.02
N LEU A 60 -1.62 4.07 4.86
CA LEU A 60 -1.11 3.42 3.65
C LEU A 60 -1.69 2.02 3.45
N HIS A 61 -1.74 1.23 4.52
CA HIS A 61 -2.35 -0.09 4.49
C HIS A 61 -3.84 -0.02 4.08
N ALA A 62 -4.59 0.95 4.62
CA ALA A 62 -5.98 1.19 4.23
C ALA A 62 -6.12 1.54 2.74
N ALA A 63 -5.27 2.44 2.22
CA ALA A 63 -5.26 2.81 0.81
C ALA A 63 -4.93 1.63 -0.11
N LEU A 64 -3.93 0.82 0.25
CA LEU A 64 -3.54 -0.37 -0.52
C LEU A 64 -4.65 -1.42 -0.54
N ARG A 65 -5.34 -1.62 0.58
CA ARG A 65 -6.49 -2.52 0.67
C ARG A 65 -7.65 -2.03 -0.20
N ALA A 66 -7.92 -0.73 -0.21
CA ALA A 66 -8.89 -0.13 -1.10
C ALA A 66 -8.51 -0.34 -2.58
N CYS A 67 -7.24 -0.14 -2.93
CA CYS A 67 -6.73 -0.40 -4.29
C CYS A 67 -6.91 -1.86 -4.71
N LEU A 68 -6.63 -2.81 -3.82
CA LEU A 68 -6.80 -4.24 -4.10
C LEU A 68 -8.28 -4.57 -4.39
N ARG A 69 -9.19 -4.06 -3.56
CA ARG A 69 -10.64 -4.21 -3.78
C ARG A 69 -11.08 -3.63 -5.12
N LEU A 70 -10.62 -2.43 -5.48
CA LEU A 70 -10.96 -1.78 -6.75
C LEU A 70 -10.41 -2.58 -7.94
N LEU A 71 -9.19 -3.11 -7.83
CA LEU A 71 -8.60 -3.96 -8.86
C LEU A 71 -9.37 -5.28 -9.04
N ASP A 72 -9.77 -5.94 -7.95
CA ASP A 72 -10.61 -7.15 -8.02
C ASP A 72 -11.96 -6.85 -8.69
N GLN A 73 -12.58 -5.70 -8.39
CA GLN A 73 -13.80 -5.26 -9.06
C GLN A 73 -13.58 -4.95 -10.54
N ALA A 74 -12.46 -4.31 -10.89
CA ALA A 74 -12.08 -4.04 -12.28
C ALA A 74 -11.93 -5.33 -13.08
N ILE A 75 -11.18 -6.30 -12.56
CA ILE A 75 -11.01 -7.62 -13.18
C ILE A 75 -12.38 -8.28 -13.38
N THR A 76 -13.19 -8.37 -12.32
CA THR A 76 -14.50 -9.03 -12.37
C THR A 76 -15.43 -8.39 -13.40
N ARG A 77 -15.49 -7.07 -13.46
CA ARG A 77 -16.36 -6.34 -14.39
C ARG A 77 -15.85 -6.38 -15.82
N GLU A 78 -14.54 -6.23 -16.02
CA GLU A 78 -13.94 -6.31 -17.36
C GLU A 78 -14.17 -7.69 -17.97
N ASP A 79 -13.91 -8.75 -17.20
CA ASP A 79 -14.07 -10.13 -17.66
C ASP A 79 -15.55 -10.46 -17.93
N ALA A 80 -16.49 -9.85 -17.21
CA ALA A 80 -17.92 -10.01 -17.46
C ALA A 80 -18.40 -9.32 -18.74
N ILE A 81 -17.83 -8.14 -19.08
CA ILE A 81 -18.19 -7.41 -20.31
C ILE A 81 -17.46 -7.96 -21.53
N PHE A 82 -16.24 -8.46 -21.35
CA PHE A 82 -15.38 -8.94 -22.43
C PHE A 82 -14.90 -10.39 -22.18
N PRO A 83 -15.81 -11.38 -22.09
CA PRO A 83 -15.48 -12.75 -21.69
C PRO A 83 -14.57 -13.48 -22.69
N ASP A 84 -14.64 -13.12 -23.97
CA ASP A 84 -13.85 -13.75 -25.03
C ASP A 84 -12.49 -13.07 -25.27
N THR A 85 -12.02 -12.26 -24.31
CA THR A 85 -10.70 -11.63 -24.40
C THR A 85 -9.62 -12.71 -24.30
N PRO A 86 -8.77 -12.91 -25.34
CA PRO A 86 -7.68 -13.87 -25.27
C PRO A 86 -6.64 -13.42 -24.24
N GLU A 87 -5.98 -14.38 -23.61
CA GLU A 87 -4.86 -14.08 -22.72
C GLU A 87 -3.72 -13.42 -23.50
N ASP A 88 -3.36 -12.22 -23.08
CA ASP A 88 -2.36 -11.33 -23.67
C ASP A 88 -1.39 -10.80 -22.60
N GLU A 89 -0.46 -9.92 -22.98
CA GLU A 89 0.49 -9.34 -22.03
C GLU A 89 -0.21 -8.52 -20.94
N TYR A 90 -1.28 -7.81 -21.28
CA TYR A 90 -2.06 -7.01 -20.34
C TYR A 90 -2.69 -7.88 -19.25
N THR A 91 -3.40 -8.94 -19.62
CA THR A 91 -4.09 -9.84 -18.68
C THR A 91 -3.10 -10.58 -17.77
N LYS A 92 -1.94 -11.00 -18.30
CA LYS A 92 -0.84 -11.58 -17.51
C LYS A 92 -0.25 -10.58 -16.52
N GLN A 93 0.00 -9.36 -16.96
CA GLN A 93 0.53 -8.30 -16.10
C GLN A 93 -0.49 -7.90 -15.02
N ARG A 94 -1.78 -7.85 -15.36
CA ARG A 94 -2.89 -7.57 -14.44
C ARG A 94 -2.92 -8.58 -13.28
N LYS A 95 -2.78 -9.88 -13.58
CA LYS A 95 -2.68 -10.94 -12.55
C LYS A 95 -1.44 -10.78 -11.68
N THR A 96 -0.30 -10.49 -12.30
CA THR A 96 0.97 -10.26 -11.59
C THR A 96 0.88 -9.08 -10.61
N VAL A 97 0.30 -7.96 -11.04
CA VAL A 97 0.07 -6.78 -10.20
C VAL A 97 -0.86 -7.11 -9.03
N ARG A 98 -1.95 -7.85 -9.29
CA ARG A 98 -2.90 -8.28 -8.24
C ARG A 98 -2.22 -9.09 -7.15
N GLU A 99 -1.51 -10.16 -7.51
CA GLU A 99 -0.81 -11.04 -6.57
C GLU A 99 0.26 -10.27 -5.77
N ARG A 100 0.98 -9.37 -6.44
CA ARG A 100 2.02 -8.58 -5.80
C ARG A 100 1.46 -7.50 -4.87
N LEU A 101 0.32 -6.89 -5.24
CA LEU A 101 -0.41 -5.96 -4.39
C LEU A 101 -0.95 -6.65 -3.13
N GLU A 102 -1.52 -7.85 -3.28
CA GLU A 102 -1.96 -8.68 -2.14
C GLU A 102 -0.79 -8.94 -1.18
N HIS A 103 0.38 -9.31 -1.71
CA HIS A 103 1.58 -9.49 -0.90
C HIS A 103 2.04 -8.19 -0.20
N LEU A 104 1.92 -7.03 -0.86
CA LEU A 104 2.24 -5.74 -0.24
C LEU A 104 1.25 -5.38 0.87
N VAL A 105 -0.04 -5.65 0.69
CA VAL A 105 -1.07 -5.46 1.73
C VAL A 105 -0.73 -6.30 2.97
N LEU A 106 -0.40 -7.58 2.80
CA LEU A 106 0.01 -8.45 3.91
C LEU A 106 1.34 -7.99 4.56
N SER A 107 2.28 -7.50 3.76
CA SER A 107 3.57 -7.02 4.28
C SER A 107 3.40 -5.74 5.11
N THR A 108 2.55 -4.82 4.66
CA THR A 108 2.24 -3.59 5.39
C THR A 108 1.40 -3.86 6.65
N GLU A 109 0.53 -4.86 6.63
CA GLU A 109 -0.20 -5.31 7.82
C GLU A 109 0.76 -5.79 8.92
N ARG A 110 1.79 -6.57 8.55
CA ARG A 110 2.81 -7.04 9.49
C ARG A 110 3.65 -5.92 10.10
N LEU A 111 3.71 -4.75 9.46
CA LEU A 111 4.38 -3.57 10.00
C LEU A 111 3.50 -2.80 11.00
N LEU A 112 2.19 -3.07 11.06
CA LEU A 112 1.29 -2.45 12.02
C LEU A 112 1.48 -3.08 13.41
N VAL A 113 1.82 -2.24 14.39
CA VAL A 113 1.90 -2.65 15.79
C VAL A 113 0.56 -2.38 16.47
N GLY A 114 -0.04 -3.42 17.07
CA GLY A 114 -1.21 -3.27 17.94
C GLY A 114 -2.57 -3.24 17.25
N GLY A 115 -2.69 -3.71 16.00
CA GLY A 115 -3.99 -3.94 15.35
C GLY A 115 -4.80 -2.67 15.05
N LYS A 116 -4.15 -1.50 14.99
CA LYS A 116 -4.80 -0.24 14.63
C LYS A 116 -5.41 -0.37 13.24
N ARG A 117 -6.71 -0.06 13.12
CA ARG A 117 -7.44 -0.01 11.85
C ARG A 117 -7.61 1.44 11.44
N CYS A 118 -7.29 1.73 10.19
CA CYS A 118 -7.58 3.00 9.54
C CYS A 118 -8.42 2.69 8.31
N ASP A 119 -9.25 3.65 7.93
CA ASP A 119 -10.10 3.52 6.77
C ASP A 119 -9.61 4.45 5.65
N ALA A 120 -9.90 4.03 4.42
CA ALA A 120 -9.70 4.82 3.21
C ALA A 120 -11.04 4.91 2.49
N GLU A 121 -11.36 6.10 2.00
CA GLU A 121 -12.51 6.28 1.13
C GLU A 121 -12.14 5.81 -0.27
N ALA A 122 -13.05 5.10 -0.92
CA ALA A 122 -12.83 4.55 -2.25
C ALA A 122 -14.09 4.69 -3.10
N LYS A 123 -13.96 5.32 -4.27
CA LYS A 123 -15.08 5.54 -5.19
C LYS A 123 -15.25 4.34 -6.14
N ASP A 124 -16.38 3.67 -6.02
CA ASP A 124 -16.75 2.58 -6.93
C ASP A 124 -17.40 3.12 -8.20
N LEU A 125 -17.30 2.37 -9.30
CA LEU A 125 -18.07 2.64 -10.50
C LEU A 125 -19.57 2.40 -10.26
N VAL A 126 -20.38 3.39 -10.62
CA VAL A 126 -21.85 3.38 -10.51
C VAL A 126 -22.51 2.93 -11.82
N ASP A 127 -21.90 3.24 -12.97
CA ASP A 127 -22.47 2.97 -14.30
C ASP A 127 -21.88 1.72 -14.96
N SER A 128 -22.71 0.95 -15.66
CA SER A 128 -22.30 -0.32 -16.30
C SER A 128 -21.95 -0.20 -17.78
N GLU A 129 -21.86 1.02 -18.32
CA GLU A 129 -21.48 1.22 -19.73
C GLU A 129 -20.01 0.90 -19.97
N ALA A 130 -19.71 0.21 -21.08
CA ALA A 130 -18.35 -0.25 -21.41
C ALA A 130 -17.33 0.89 -21.44
N PHE A 131 -17.69 2.07 -21.97
CA PHE A 131 -16.80 3.22 -22.02
C PHE A 131 -16.55 3.83 -20.63
N ALA A 132 -17.58 3.89 -19.78
CA ALA A 132 -17.47 4.33 -18.40
C ALA A 132 -16.59 3.38 -17.59
N LEU A 133 -16.78 2.06 -17.77
CA LEU A 133 -15.92 1.04 -17.19
C LEU A 133 -14.46 1.24 -17.62
N LYS A 134 -14.22 1.43 -18.92
CA LYS A 134 -12.84 1.61 -19.42
C LYS A 134 -12.13 2.80 -18.79
N LYS A 135 -12.83 3.93 -18.63
CA LYS A 135 -12.30 5.12 -17.94
C LYS A 135 -12.08 4.89 -16.45
N TRP A 136 -12.97 4.15 -15.80
CA TRP A 136 -12.83 3.83 -14.38
C TRP A 136 -11.67 2.86 -14.13
N ILE A 137 -11.49 1.84 -14.97
CA ILE A 137 -10.31 0.97 -14.92
C ILE A 137 -9.03 1.80 -15.08
N LEU A 138 -9.01 2.75 -16.03
CA LEU A 138 -7.87 3.66 -16.18
C LEU A 138 -7.56 4.41 -14.88
N GLN A 139 -8.58 4.92 -14.18
CA GLN A 139 -8.41 5.57 -12.87
C GLN A 139 -7.90 4.61 -11.79
N VAL A 140 -8.41 3.38 -11.73
CA VAL A 140 -7.91 2.35 -10.80
C VAL A 140 -6.43 2.09 -11.03
N LEU A 141 -5.99 1.97 -12.30
CA LEU A 141 -4.58 1.77 -12.63
C LEU A 141 -3.70 2.98 -12.25
N GLN A 142 -4.20 4.21 -12.45
CA GLN A 142 -3.51 5.42 -12.00
C GLN A 142 -3.35 5.47 -10.47
N ASP A 143 -4.38 5.11 -9.72
CA ASP A 143 -4.33 5.02 -8.27
C ASP A 143 -3.35 3.95 -7.78
N LEU A 144 -3.28 2.80 -8.47
CA LEU A 144 -2.29 1.77 -8.19
C LEU A 144 -0.86 2.27 -8.36
N VAL A 145 -0.59 3.02 -9.43
CA VAL A 145 0.73 3.66 -9.66
C VAL A 145 1.05 4.66 -8.54
N TYR A 146 0.08 5.51 -8.18
CA TYR A 146 0.26 6.51 -7.13
C TYR A 146 0.53 5.87 -5.77
N TRP A 147 -0.34 4.97 -5.32
CA TRP A 147 -0.28 4.41 -3.97
C TRP A 147 0.90 3.46 -3.77
N SER A 148 1.31 2.74 -4.82
CA SER A 148 2.54 1.93 -4.78
C SER A 148 3.79 2.81 -4.60
N ASN A 149 3.92 3.90 -5.36
CA ASN A 149 5.03 4.84 -5.20
C ASN A 149 4.98 5.52 -3.82
N LYS A 150 3.81 6.03 -3.42
CA LYS A 150 3.63 6.72 -2.14
C LYS A 150 3.98 5.84 -0.95
N THR A 151 3.64 4.55 -1.04
CA THR A 151 4.01 3.55 -0.04
C THR A 151 5.53 3.40 0.02
N ALA A 152 6.21 3.24 -1.13
CA ALA A 152 7.66 3.12 -1.18
C ALA A 152 8.38 4.34 -0.57
N GLU A 153 8.00 5.55 -0.97
CA GLU A 153 8.56 6.81 -0.46
C GLU A 153 8.35 6.96 1.05
N THR A 154 7.12 6.73 1.52
CA THR A 154 6.79 6.92 2.93
C THR A 154 7.51 5.89 3.79
N LEU A 155 7.50 4.61 3.44
CA LEU A 155 8.20 3.58 4.22
C LEU A 155 9.72 3.77 4.23
N GLN A 156 10.29 4.29 3.14
CA GLN A 156 11.71 4.61 3.08
C GLN A 156 12.10 5.73 4.05
N THR A 157 11.26 6.77 4.16
CA THR A 157 11.52 7.94 5.03
C THR A 157 11.24 7.68 6.51
N LEU A 158 10.43 6.66 6.84
CA LEU A 158 10.19 6.31 8.23
C LEU A 158 11.45 5.75 8.90
N PRO A 159 11.75 6.12 10.16
CA PRO A 159 12.83 5.50 10.92
C PRO A 159 12.58 3.99 11.04
N ALA A 160 13.65 3.21 11.18
CA ALA A 160 13.52 1.78 11.46
C ALA A 160 12.63 1.61 12.69
N LEU A 161 11.55 0.85 12.56
CA LEU A 161 10.65 0.46 13.65
C LEU A 161 11.41 -0.52 14.56
N THR A 162 12.48 -0.03 15.20
CA THR A 162 13.31 -0.85 16.07
C THR A 162 12.49 -1.19 17.30
N ALA A 163 12.39 -2.49 17.56
CA ALA A 163 11.87 -3.06 18.78
C ALA A 163 12.37 -2.24 19.98
N LYS A 164 11.44 -1.80 20.83
CA LYS A 164 11.79 -1.18 22.12
C LYS A 164 12.87 -2.03 22.79
N LYS A 165 14.09 -1.50 22.89
CA LYS A 165 15.14 -2.12 23.70
C LYS A 165 14.54 -2.32 25.10
N PRO A 166 14.66 -3.51 25.72
CA PRO A 166 14.27 -3.64 27.11
C PRO A 166 15.12 -2.66 27.91
N VAL A 167 14.46 -1.70 28.57
CA VAL A 167 15.06 -0.83 29.56
C VAL A 167 15.55 -1.75 30.68
N ARG A 168 16.82 -2.13 30.61
CA ARG A 168 17.52 -2.71 31.76
C ARG A 168 17.68 -1.58 32.76
N THR A 169 16.70 -1.45 33.65
CA THR A 169 16.82 -0.68 34.89
C THR A 169 17.98 -1.27 35.67
N ARG A 170 19.13 -0.61 35.58
CA ARG A 170 20.30 -0.81 36.42
C ARG A 170 19.88 -0.44 37.85
N ARG A 171 19.44 -1.43 38.65
CA ARG A 171 19.32 -1.28 40.10
C ARG A 171 20.74 -1.24 40.67
N GLU A 172 21.31 -0.05 40.72
CA GLU A 172 22.40 0.27 41.65
C GLU A 172 21.84 0.29 43.07
N THR A 173 21.94 -0.83 43.79
CA THR A 173 21.89 -0.81 45.26
C THR A 173 23.30 -0.62 45.78
N ARG A 174 23.68 0.65 45.92
CA ARG A 174 24.82 1.11 46.72
C ARG A 174 24.37 1.20 48.18
N ARG A 175 25.26 0.82 49.11
CA ARG A 175 25.27 1.03 50.57
C ARG A 175 24.58 -0.05 51.44
N MET A 176 25.41 -0.91 52.03
CA MET A 176 25.52 -1.03 53.49
C MET A 176 26.89 -1.65 53.85
N GLU A 177 27.94 -0.83 53.81
CA GLU A 177 29.05 -0.96 54.76
C GLU A 177 29.03 0.28 55.64
N ALA A 178 28.53 0.11 56.86
CA ALA A 178 28.87 0.98 57.99
C ALA A 178 28.54 0.25 59.30
N ARG A 179 29.61 -0.22 59.95
CA ARG A 179 29.79 -0.18 61.42
C ARG A 179 28.77 -0.96 62.25
N LYS A 180 29.09 -2.22 62.56
CA LYS A 180 28.82 -2.73 63.91
C LYS A 180 30.04 -2.47 64.80
N LEU A 181 29.83 -1.53 65.72
CA LEU A 181 30.71 -1.14 66.80
C LEU A 181 30.35 -1.97 68.04
N ARG A 182 31.37 -2.58 68.67
CA ARG A 182 31.52 -2.91 70.10
C ARG A 182 30.40 -3.66 70.85
N LYS A 183 30.75 -4.85 71.38
CA LYS A 183 31.09 -5.04 72.81
C LYS A 183 31.99 -6.27 72.95
#